data_AF-A0A0N0TQL7-F1
#
_entry.id   AF-A0A0N0TQL7-F1
#
_cell.length_a   1.000
_cell.length_b   1.000
_cell.length_c   1.000
_cell.angle_alpha   90.00
_cell.angle_beta   90.00
_cell.angle_gamma   90.00
#
_symmetry.space_group_name_H-M   'P 1'
#
loop_
_entity.id
_entity.type
_entity.pdbx_description
1 polymer ?
#
loop_
_entity_poly.entity_id
_entity_poly.type
_entity_poly.pdbx_seq_one_letter_code
_entity_poly.pdbx_strand_id
1 'polypeptide(L)'
;MDLTGGSALALTSKNRPSDPASASDPVPLPGAVPVSGATPSSGAVPPAGPRVPEARTSAAPVSTSASVSASTSVSGAGVSLPRTSRPRASVPGARGPVVPEAREGRPGTPSGARSDTPSGNRPDARPAVTELRLSAFAGHRSATHALGPVTLFAGPSGSGKTTTLRAYEALARLCAGDPLDEVFPDAADLVPERARPDAQGRRGFRIGCTVDGPRGPVHLDLAVQAEPRLRIVGERLTARGRVLLATALRDPGRSTVQAEWHTAGATPVTRAPLPDGLLGTALLPLRVAGKTPGQLEVLAAAEQVVVGLRSAFACDPRPERMRAPVPPGEGRLRRDCRNLAEVLHRTHTDCPRRHHRLATVAGAGCAGTVTGLGVRELPEGTVRAVLERGGRPETPLGRLGDGELRYLALALTLLTGPGVLEMDRVAEVPDAMQSLTLLADGLDRGLDGRQAGELLRLAVDIAGDGHIRLAGTVGDRTAAEARRTPGVTVVDLSA
;
A
#
# COMPACT_ATOMS: atom_id res chain seq x y z
N MET A 1 -11.06 -10.85 62.54
CA MET A 1 -11.53 -10.86 63.93
C MET A 1 -10.52 -11.68 64.73
N ASP A 2 -9.64 -11.10 65.56
CA ASP A 2 -9.40 -9.66 65.81
C ASP A 2 -7.92 -9.37 66.13
N LEU A 3 -7.58 -8.08 66.24
CA LEU A 3 -6.22 -7.55 66.44
C LEU A 3 -6.07 -6.83 67.79
N THR A 4 -5.23 -7.35 68.69
CA THR A 4 -4.59 -6.64 69.83
C THR A 4 -3.34 -7.43 70.29
N GLY A 5 -2.30 -6.85 70.90
CA GLY A 5 -1.98 -5.43 71.09
C GLY A 5 -1.23 -5.12 72.39
N GLY A 6 0.11 -5.10 72.39
CA GLY A 6 0.99 -4.76 73.53
C GLY A 6 2.23 -5.67 73.60
N SER A 7 3.50 -5.25 73.72
CA SER A 7 4.20 -4.24 74.54
C SER A 7 4.53 -4.69 75.98
N ALA A 8 5.76 -4.56 76.52
CA ALA A 8 7.07 -4.17 75.94
C ALA A 8 8.26 -4.46 76.91
N LEU A 9 9.51 -4.30 76.42
CA LEU A 9 10.79 -4.13 77.17
C LEU A 9 11.37 -5.39 77.89
N ALA A 10 12.68 -5.52 78.19
CA ALA A 10 13.81 -4.55 78.13
C ALA A 10 15.22 -5.18 77.93
N LEU A 11 16.17 -4.41 77.35
CA LEU A 11 17.66 -4.42 77.54
C LEU A 11 18.45 -5.68 77.08
N THR A 12 19.75 -5.64 76.71
CA THR A 12 20.82 -4.59 76.72
C THR A 12 21.44 -4.35 75.32
N SER A 13 21.85 -3.12 74.94
CA SER A 13 23.26 -2.63 74.91
C SER A 13 24.32 -3.66 74.47
N LYS A 14 25.26 -3.44 73.51
CA LYS A 14 25.80 -2.24 72.78
C LYS A 14 26.50 -2.74 71.46
N ASN A 15 27.20 -2.02 70.55
CA ASN A 15 27.77 -0.65 70.47
C ASN A 15 28.00 -0.16 69.00
N ARG A 16 28.36 1.12 68.81
CA ARG A 16 29.11 1.79 67.70
C ARG A 16 29.80 3.06 68.32
N PRO A 17 30.55 3.98 67.65
CA PRO A 17 30.82 4.23 66.21
C PRO A 17 32.37 4.06 65.91
N SER A 18 33.09 4.71 64.98
CA SER A 18 32.90 5.93 64.15
C SER A 18 33.90 6.04 62.98
N ASP A 19 33.53 6.74 61.91
CA ASP A 19 34.46 7.39 60.96
C ASP A 19 35.00 8.71 61.55
N PRO A 20 36.11 9.30 61.02
CA PRO A 20 35.93 10.36 60.01
C PRO A 20 37.04 10.52 58.94
N ALA A 21 36.58 10.75 57.69
CA ALA A 21 37.05 11.73 56.70
C ALA A 21 38.55 11.92 56.28
N SER A 22 38.74 11.86 54.95
CA SER A 22 39.44 12.82 54.07
C SER A 22 40.86 12.54 53.50
N ALA A 23 41.06 13.11 52.29
CA ALA A 23 42.31 13.50 51.58
C ALA A 23 42.88 12.64 50.40
N SER A 24 43.26 13.37 49.34
CA SER A 24 44.25 13.10 48.27
C SER A 24 43.88 12.32 46.98
N ASP A 25 44.09 13.02 45.85
CA ASP A 25 44.72 12.63 44.56
C ASP A 25 44.05 11.70 43.51
N PRO A 26 43.64 12.29 42.36
CA PRO A 26 43.35 11.60 41.09
C PRO A 26 44.07 12.22 39.86
N VAL A 27 45.06 11.53 39.25
CA VAL A 27 45.92 12.03 38.14
C VAL A 27 46.44 10.84 37.28
N PRO A 28 46.70 10.92 35.95
CA PRO A 28 46.34 11.93 34.93
C PRO A 28 45.57 11.37 33.70
N LEU A 29 45.05 12.29 32.87
CA LEU A 29 44.99 12.17 31.41
C LEU A 29 45.82 13.29 30.77
N PRO A 30 46.66 13.02 29.75
CA PRO A 30 47.09 13.99 28.75
C PRO A 30 46.26 13.84 27.46
N GLY A 31 46.04 14.85 26.63
CA GLY A 31 46.45 16.26 26.71
C GLY A 31 46.65 16.83 25.30
N ALA A 32 45.81 17.78 24.88
CA ALA A 32 45.83 18.36 23.53
C ALA A 32 46.34 19.81 23.53
N VAL A 33 47.15 20.18 22.53
CA VAL A 33 47.73 21.54 22.36
C VAL A 33 47.77 21.89 20.84
N PRO A 34 47.60 23.16 20.39
CA PRO A 34 47.16 23.45 19.01
C PRO A 34 48.01 24.43 18.15
N VAL A 35 47.81 24.34 16.81
CA VAL A 35 47.77 25.44 15.79
C VAL A 35 49.06 26.14 15.28
N SER A 36 49.09 26.38 13.94
CA SER A 36 49.99 27.23 13.10
C SER A 36 51.45 26.79 12.88
N GLY A 37 52.11 27.01 11.71
CA GLY A 37 51.64 27.52 10.40
C GLY A 37 52.79 27.80 9.37
N ALA A 38 52.44 27.99 8.07
CA ALA A 38 53.24 28.59 6.95
C ALA A 38 54.43 27.85 6.25
N THR A 39 54.19 27.33 5.02
CA THR A 39 54.81 27.64 3.66
C THR A 39 56.26 28.20 3.48
N PRO A 40 56.88 28.18 2.25
CA PRO A 40 56.93 27.20 1.14
C PRO A 40 58.28 27.12 0.33
N SER A 41 58.43 26.21 -0.67
CA SER A 41 59.22 26.40 -1.94
C SER A 41 58.86 25.30 -2.98
N SER A 42 58.58 25.60 -4.27
CA SER A 42 59.45 25.68 -5.48
C SER A 42 60.05 24.35 -5.99
N GLY A 43 60.01 23.93 -7.27
CA GLY A 43 59.37 24.48 -8.50
C GLY A 43 59.97 23.91 -9.81
N ALA A 44 59.25 23.89 -10.96
CA ALA A 44 59.79 23.62 -12.33
C ALA A 44 58.77 23.91 -13.49
N VAL A 45 59.26 24.38 -14.66
CA VAL A 45 58.56 24.84 -15.90
C VAL A 45 59.57 24.71 -17.09
N PRO A 46 59.30 24.24 -18.34
CA PRO A 46 58.32 24.72 -19.36
C PRO A 46 57.68 23.54 -20.20
N PRO A 47 57.24 23.61 -21.50
CA PRO A 47 56.98 24.72 -22.45
C PRO A 47 55.59 24.73 -23.19
N ALA A 48 55.35 25.78 -24.00
CA ALA A 48 54.21 26.00 -24.91
C ALA A 48 54.58 25.67 -26.39
N GLY A 49 53.77 25.83 -27.45
CA GLY A 49 52.44 26.46 -27.69
C GLY A 49 51.83 25.93 -29.01
N PRO A 50 51.17 26.70 -29.93
CA PRO A 50 50.94 28.16 -29.99
C PRO A 50 49.42 28.55 -30.09
N ARG A 51 49.10 29.75 -30.63
CA ARG A 51 47.75 30.37 -30.80
C ARG A 51 47.57 30.94 -32.24
N VAL A 52 46.44 31.65 -32.47
CA VAL A 52 46.08 32.59 -33.59
C VAL A 52 45.21 31.95 -34.72
N PRO A 53 44.22 32.64 -35.34
CA PRO A 53 43.69 34.02 -35.17
C PRO A 53 42.19 34.12 -34.78
N GLU A 54 41.68 35.35 -34.67
CA GLU A 54 40.25 35.69 -34.56
C GLU A 54 39.61 36.17 -35.89
N ALA A 55 38.27 36.31 -35.86
CA ALA A 55 37.42 37.21 -36.65
C ALA A 55 37.11 36.91 -38.14
N ARG A 56 35.85 36.57 -38.41
CA ARG A 56 34.88 37.44 -39.14
C ARG A 56 33.43 36.92 -39.14
N THR A 57 32.58 37.61 -38.38
CA THR A 57 31.22 38.11 -38.67
C THR A 57 30.16 37.25 -39.42
N SER A 58 28.91 37.38 -38.95
CA SER A 58 27.63 36.89 -39.51
C SER A 58 27.23 35.46 -39.08
N ALA A 59 26.01 35.17 -38.62
CA ALA A 59 24.80 35.98 -38.45
C ALA A 59 24.11 35.77 -37.08
N ALA A 60 23.13 36.61 -36.76
CA ALA A 60 22.28 36.54 -35.56
C ALA A 60 20.80 36.54 -35.97
N PRO A 61 19.81 36.46 -35.05
CA PRO A 61 19.80 35.87 -33.71
C PRO A 61 18.71 34.77 -33.57
N VAL A 62 18.61 34.15 -32.39
CA VAL A 62 17.43 33.33 -32.00
C VAL A 62 16.45 34.20 -31.22
N SER A 63 15.20 34.32 -31.69
CA SER A 63 14.09 34.91 -30.90
C SER A 63 12.70 34.48 -31.39
N THR A 64 12.00 33.73 -30.54
CA THR A 64 10.53 33.72 -30.35
C THR A 64 9.57 34.17 -31.47
N SER A 65 8.72 33.24 -31.93
CA SER A 65 7.34 33.56 -32.38
C SER A 65 6.42 32.34 -32.19
N ALA A 66 5.13 32.57 -31.91
CA ALA A 66 4.15 31.52 -31.70
C ALA A 66 3.35 31.17 -32.97
N SER A 67 2.83 29.94 -33.03
CA SER A 67 1.72 29.51 -33.89
C SER A 67 0.91 28.48 -33.08
N VAL A 68 -0.30 28.78 -32.61
CA VAL A 68 -1.57 28.91 -33.38
C VAL A 68 -1.96 27.57 -34.02
N SER A 69 -2.74 26.79 -33.28
CA SER A 69 -3.54 25.68 -33.82
C SER A 69 -4.95 26.21 -34.10
N ALA A 70 -5.31 26.36 -35.37
CA ALA A 70 -6.59 26.94 -35.77
C ALA A 70 -7.77 25.97 -35.56
N SER A 71 -8.85 26.46 -34.99
CA SER A 71 -10.12 25.74 -34.87
C SER A 71 -10.98 25.93 -36.12
N THR A 72 -11.08 24.92 -36.98
CA THR A 72 -11.94 24.99 -38.17
C THR A 72 -13.41 24.80 -37.78
N SER A 73 -14.16 25.89 -37.73
CA SER A 73 -15.62 25.85 -37.61
C SER A 73 -16.28 25.57 -38.96
N VAL A 74 -17.26 24.66 -38.97
CA VAL A 74 -18.24 24.54 -40.06
C VAL A 74 -19.61 24.83 -39.47
N SER A 75 -20.20 25.96 -39.85
CA SER A 75 -21.56 26.34 -39.47
C SER A 75 -22.54 25.91 -40.56
N GLY A 76 -23.70 25.39 -40.16
CA GLY A 76 -24.71 24.86 -41.07
C GLY A 76 -26.11 24.91 -40.46
N ALA A 77 -26.73 26.09 -40.49
CA ALA A 77 -28.19 26.19 -40.33
C ALA A 77 -28.90 25.61 -41.57
N GLY A 78 -30.12 25.08 -41.50
CA GLY A 78 -31.02 24.93 -40.35
C GLY A 78 -32.47 25.14 -40.77
N VAL A 79 -33.38 24.20 -40.48
CA VAL A 79 -34.81 24.27 -40.83
C VAL A 79 -35.66 23.75 -39.68
N SER A 80 -36.84 24.34 -39.46
CA SER A 80 -37.72 24.06 -38.31
C SER A 80 -38.85 23.06 -38.59
N LEU A 81 -39.23 22.34 -37.52
CA LEU A 81 -40.58 21.85 -37.13
C LEU A 81 -41.71 21.76 -38.18
N PRO A 82 -42.51 20.69 -38.09
CA PRO A 82 -43.85 20.89 -37.49
C PRO A 82 -44.22 19.92 -36.35
N ARG A 83 -45.43 20.09 -35.77
CA ARG A 83 -45.95 19.42 -34.57
C ARG A 83 -47.20 18.60 -34.87
N THR A 84 -47.27 17.36 -34.38
CA THR A 84 -48.47 16.50 -34.20
C THR A 84 -48.05 15.39 -33.22
N SER A 85 -48.81 14.76 -32.32
CA SER A 85 -50.13 14.88 -31.68
C SER A 85 -50.33 13.54 -30.93
N ARG A 86 -50.90 13.51 -29.70
CA ARG A 86 -51.16 12.24 -28.96
C ARG A 86 -52.28 11.39 -29.58
N PRO A 87 -52.39 10.08 -29.25
CA PRO A 87 -53.39 9.68 -28.24
C PRO A 87 -52.91 8.60 -27.22
N ARG A 88 -53.83 8.10 -26.37
CA ARG A 88 -53.64 7.11 -25.27
C ARG A 88 -54.17 5.72 -25.65
N ALA A 89 -53.56 4.64 -25.11
CA ALA A 89 -54.17 3.36 -24.67
C ALA A 89 -53.04 2.37 -24.24
N SER A 90 -53.20 1.35 -23.40
CA SER A 90 -54.21 1.00 -22.36
C SER A 90 -53.59 -0.10 -21.44
N VAL A 91 -54.18 -0.36 -20.26
CA VAL A 91 -53.66 -1.33 -19.25
C VAL A 91 -54.55 -2.58 -19.15
N PRO A 92 -53.94 -3.77 -19.09
CA PRO A 92 -54.26 -4.76 -18.03
C PRO A 92 -52.95 -5.32 -17.40
N GLY A 93 -52.94 -6.03 -16.27
CA GLY A 93 -54.01 -6.42 -15.34
C GLY A 93 -53.49 -7.53 -14.42
N ALA A 94 -53.58 -7.39 -13.10
CA ALA A 94 -52.82 -8.22 -12.15
C ALA A 94 -53.47 -9.58 -11.80
N ARG A 95 -52.65 -10.58 -11.44
CA ARG A 95 -53.02 -11.73 -10.59
C ARG A 95 -51.91 -12.04 -9.58
N GLY A 96 -52.30 -12.60 -8.44
CA GLY A 96 -51.47 -12.81 -7.25
C GLY A 96 -50.72 -14.16 -7.20
N PRO A 97 -50.11 -14.47 -6.04
CA PRO A 97 -49.12 -15.55 -5.89
C PRO A 97 -49.74 -16.95 -5.69
N VAL A 98 -48.90 -17.98 -5.88
CA VAL A 98 -49.18 -19.38 -5.50
C VAL A 98 -48.04 -19.88 -4.61
N VAL A 99 -48.41 -20.54 -3.51
CA VAL A 99 -47.50 -21.17 -2.54
C VAL A 99 -47.52 -22.69 -2.74
N PRO A 100 -46.38 -23.39 -2.67
CA PRO A 100 -46.32 -24.81 -2.33
C PRO A 100 -45.83 -25.03 -0.89
N GLU A 101 -46.26 -26.14 -0.30
CA GLU A 101 -46.19 -26.39 1.14
C GLU A 101 -44.86 -27.01 1.61
N ALA A 102 -44.60 -26.93 2.92
CA ALA A 102 -43.50 -27.63 3.56
C ALA A 102 -43.81 -29.13 3.75
N ARG A 103 -42.75 -29.96 3.78
CA ARG A 103 -42.79 -31.30 4.38
C ARG A 103 -41.64 -31.44 5.36
N GLU A 104 -41.96 -31.93 6.56
CA GLU A 104 -41.00 -32.11 7.64
C GLU A 104 -40.15 -33.38 7.43
N GLY A 105 -38.87 -33.30 7.82
CA GLY A 105 -37.94 -34.42 7.92
C GLY A 105 -37.01 -34.19 9.11
N ARG A 106 -36.88 -35.19 10.00
CA ARG A 106 -36.10 -35.06 11.25
C ARG A 106 -34.58 -35.10 11.00
N PRO A 107 -33.75 -34.56 11.92
CA PRO A 107 -32.39 -34.15 11.62
C PRO A 107 -31.38 -35.29 11.52
N GLY A 108 -30.45 -35.15 10.58
CA GLY A 108 -29.19 -35.92 10.52
C GLY A 108 -27.99 -35.05 10.88
N THR A 109 -27.03 -35.61 11.62
CA THR A 109 -25.85 -34.89 12.13
C THR A 109 -24.87 -34.50 11.02
N PRO A 110 -24.38 -33.25 10.95
CA PRO A 110 -23.36 -32.86 9.98
C PRO A 110 -21.97 -33.37 10.40
N SER A 111 -21.64 -34.59 9.99
CA SER A 111 -20.23 -35.00 9.86
C SER A 111 -19.61 -34.33 8.64
N GLY A 112 -18.31 -34.02 8.70
CA GLY A 112 -17.68 -33.05 7.80
C GLY A 112 -17.65 -33.46 6.32
N ALA A 113 -18.21 -32.63 5.45
CA ALA A 113 -18.00 -32.68 4.01
C ALA A 113 -17.14 -31.46 3.57
N ARG A 114 -16.07 -31.72 2.82
CA ARG A 114 -15.31 -30.68 2.12
C ARG A 114 -16.13 -30.26 0.90
N SER A 115 -16.36 -28.98 0.69
CA SER A 115 -16.99 -28.45 -0.52
C SER A 115 -15.93 -28.04 -1.54
N ASP A 116 -15.75 -28.89 -2.55
CA ASP A 116 -14.80 -28.63 -3.65
C ASP A 116 -15.19 -27.43 -4.51
N THR A 117 -14.18 -26.82 -5.15
CA THR A 117 -14.37 -25.67 -6.04
C THR A 117 -14.95 -26.08 -7.40
N PRO A 118 -15.93 -25.34 -7.95
CA PRO A 118 -16.16 -25.34 -9.38
C PRO A 118 -15.03 -24.58 -10.07
N SER A 119 -14.11 -25.29 -10.73
CA SER A 119 -12.96 -24.75 -11.45
C SER A 119 -13.33 -24.10 -12.80
N GLY A 120 -14.29 -23.17 -12.77
CA GLY A 120 -14.73 -22.37 -13.92
C GLY A 120 -13.97 -21.06 -14.05
N ASN A 121 -13.71 -20.64 -15.29
CA ASN A 121 -13.21 -19.30 -15.62
C ASN A 121 -14.29 -18.27 -15.23
N ARG A 122 -14.07 -17.45 -14.20
CA ARG A 122 -15.04 -16.47 -13.67
C ARG A 122 -14.82 -15.10 -14.34
N PRO A 123 -15.54 -14.72 -15.42
CA PRO A 123 -15.27 -13.46 -16.13
C PRO A 123 -15.43 -12.22 -15.25
N ASP A 124 -16.35 -12.27 -14.27
CA ASP A 124 -16.65 -11.14 -13.37
C ASP A 124 -15.76 -11.07 -12.13
N ALA A 125 -14.83 -12.03 -11.94
CA ALA A 125 -13.95 -12.07 -10.77
C ALA A 125 -12.77 -11.10 -10.95
N ARG A 126 -12.76 -10.00 -10.20
CA ARG A 126 -11.68 -9.00 -10.21
C ARG A 126 -10.36 -9.60 -9.68
N PRO A 127 -9.21 -9.37 -10.34
CA PRO A 127 -7.91 -9.81 -9.83
C PRO A 127 -7.59 -9.21 -8.46
N ALA A 128 -7.42 -10.05 -7.45
CA ALA A 128 -7.15 -9.61 -6.08
C ALA A 128 -6.31 -10.62 -5.29
N VAL A 129 -5.42 -10.11 -4.44
CA VAL A 129 -4.62 -10.96 -3.55
C VAL A 129 -5.53 -11.60 -2.49
N THR A 130 -5.54 -12.93 -2.45
CA THR A 130 -6.32 -13.75 -1.52
C THR A 130 -5.47 -14.50 -0.50
N GLU A 131 -4.15 -14.51 -0.69
CA GLU A 131 -3.19 -15.11 0.24
C GLU A 131 -1.84 -14.40 0.16
N LEU A 132 -1.19 -14.20 1.32
CA LEU A 132 0.19 -13.74 1.43
C LEU A 132 1.04 -14.82 2.11
N ARG A 133 2.18 -15.17 1.53
CA ARG A 133 3.12 -16.19 2.02
C ARG A 133 4.45 -15.55 2.42
N LEU A 134 4.84 -15.73 3.68
CA LEU A 134 6.10 -15.28 4.26
C LEU A 134 6.92 -16.52 4.65
N SER A 135 7.41 -17.23 3.63
CA SER A 135 8.09 -18.53 3.83
C SER A 135 9.37 -18.39 4.66
N ALA A 136 10.11 -17.30 4.48
CA ALA A 136 11.30 -16.95 5.25
C ALA A 136 11.58 -15.45 5.07
N PHE A 137 11.02 -14.59 5.92
CA PHE A 137 11.09 -13.12 5.76
C PHE A 137 11.13 -12.42 7.14
N ALA A 138 12.27 -11.81 7.47
CA ALA A 138 12.59 -11.32 8.81
C ALA A 138 12.23 -12.36 9.89
N GLY A 139 11.41 -12.01 10.89
CA GLY A 139 10.92 -12.95 11.90
C GLY A 139 10.05 -14.09 11.36
N HIS A 140 9.34 -13.89 10.25
CA HIS A 140 8.33 -14.82 9.74
C HIS A 140 8.93 -16.07 9.09
N ARG A 141 8.36 -17.24 9.40
CA ARG A 141 8.80 -18.55 8.93
C ARG A 141 7.59 -19.42 8.56
N SER A 142 7.55 -19.90 7.32
CA SER A 142 6.46 -20.72 6.79
C SER A 142 5.05 -20.15 7.02
N ALA A 143 4.93 -18.83 7.20
CA ALA A 143 3.66 -18.20 7.53
C ALA A 143 2.84 -17.97 6.26
N THR A 144 1.55 -18.30 6.32
CA THR A 144 0.59 -18.12 5.23
C THR A 144 -0.65 -17.45 5.80
N HIS A 145 -1.06 -16.34 5.20
CA HIS A 145 -2.17 -15.52 5.68
C HIS A 145 -3.21 -15.38 4.57
N ALA A 146 -4.41 -15.92 4.79
CA ALA A 146 -5.55 -15.70 3.91
C ALA A 146 -6.03 -14.23 4.02
N LEU A 147 -6.37 -13.62 2.88
CA LEU A 147 -6.83 -12.24 2.78
C LEU A 147 -8.29 -12.22 2.30
N GLY A 148 -9.19 -11.81 3.20
CA GLY A 148 -10.60 -11.53 2.89
C GLY A 148 -10.80 -10.13 2.29
N PRO A 149 -12.06 -9.67 2.12
CA PRO A 149 -12.37 -8.31 1.69
C PRO A 149 -11.88 -7.25 2.69
N VAL A 150 -12.05 -7.50 3.99
CA VAL A 150 -11.40 -6.77 5.09
C VAL A 150 -10.58 -7.75 5.92
N THR A 151 -9.27 -7.50 6.05
CA THR A 151 -8.32 -8.34 6.79
C THR A 151 -7.49 -7.48 7.74
N LEU A 152 -7.36 -7.88 9.01
CA LEU A 152 -6.64 -7.13 10.03
C LEU A 152 -5.64 -8.03 10.76
N PHE A 153 -4.37 -7.65 10.74
CA PHE A 153 -3.30 -8.32 11.47
C PHE A 153 -3.26 -7.81 12.91
N ALA A 154 -3.34 -8.73 13.87
CA ALA A 154 -3.39 -8.47 15.32
C ALA A 154 -2.26 -9.22 16.06
N GLY A 155 -2.12 -8.96 17.36
CA GLY A 155 -1.08 -9.54 18.23
C GLY A 155 -0.14 -8.49 18.83
N PRO A 156 0.85 -8.89 19.66
CA PRO A 156 1.67 -7.97 20.44
C PRO A 156 2.65 -7.13 19.60
N SER A 157 3.26 -6.12 20.22
CA SER A 157 4.44 -5.46 19.65
C SER A 157 5.56 -6.48 19.40
N GLY A 158 6.18 -6.44 18.23
CA GLY A 158 7.18 -7.43 17.80
C GLY A 158 6.66 -8.56 16.92
N SER A 159 5.34 -8.88 16.91
CA SER A 159 4.77 -10.00 16.13
C SER A 159 4.76 -9.83 14.60
N GLY A 160 5.58 -8.93 14.06
CA GLY A 160 5.76 -8.77 12.61
C GLY A 160 4.56 -8.19 11.85
N LYS A 161 3.51 -7.67 12.50
CA LYS A 161 2.32 -7.04 11.86
C LYS A 161 2.69 -6.09 10.70
N THR A 162 3.48 -5.06 11.01
CA THR A 162 3.99 -4.08 10.02
C THR A 162 4.80 -4.75 8.91
N THR A 163 5.64 -5.73 9.26
CA THR A 163 6.45 -6.51 8.33
C THR A 163 5.59 -7.30 7.34
N THR A 164 4.44 -7.81 7.79
CA THR A 164 3.46 -8.51 6.95
C THR A 164 2.83 -7.57 5.91
N LEU A 165 2.41 -6.35 6.28
CA LEU A 165 1.94 -5.37 5.29
C LEU A 165 3.06 -4.90 4.35
N ARG A 166 4.28 -4.67 4.87
CA ARG A 166 5.44 -4.30 4.04
C ARG A 166 5.79 -5.35 2.98
N ALA A 167 5.57 -6.64 3.26
CA ALA A 167 5.77 -7.71 2.28
C ALA A 167 4.75 -7.63 1.12
N TYR A 168 3.48 -7.32 1.41
CA TYR A 168 2.46 -7.07 0.37
C TYR A 168 2.83 -5.80 -0.41
N GLU A 169 3.15 -4.70 0.26
CA GLU A 169 3.57 -3.45 -0.39
C GLU A 169 4.79 -3.65 -1.31
N ALA A 170 5.78 -4.44 -0.89
CA ALA A 170 6.94 -4.77 -1.70
C ALA A 170 6.59 -5.58 -2.95
N LEU A 171 5.69 -6.59 -2.84
CA LEU A 171 5.18 -7.33 -4.00
C LEU A 171 4.39 -6.41 -4.95
N ALA A 172 3.62 -5.45 -4.42
CA ALA A 172 2.91 -4.45 -5.22
C ALA A 172 3.87 -3.57 -6.03
N ARG A 173 4.91 -3.02 -5.39
CA ARG A 173 5.94 -2.20 -6.04
C ARG A 173 6.73 -2.98 -7.09
N LEU A 174 7.14 -4.21 -6.80
CA LEU A 174 7.81 -5.09 -7.78
C LEU A 174 6.93 -5.43 -8.99
N CYS A 175 5.61 -5.49 -8.83
CA CYS A 175 4.66 -5.65 -9.94
C CYS A 175 4.33 -4.35 -10.67
N ALA A 176 4.55 -3.17 -10.06
CA ALA A 176 4.50 -1.88 -10.74
C ALA A 176 5.75 -1.62 -11.61
N GLY A 177 6.88 -2.26 -11.26
CA GLY A 177 8.13 -2.19 -12.02
C GLY A 177 9.29 -1.53 -11.27
N ASP A 178 9.09 -1.14 -10.00
CA ASP A 178 10.14 -0.60 -9.14
C ASP A 178 11.34 -1.56 -9.06
N PRO A 179 12.59 -1.05 -9.13
CA PRO A 179 13.77 -1.87 -9.02
C PRO A 179 13.98 -2.39 -7.58
N LEU A 180 14.58 -3.57 -7.48
CA LEU A 180 14.68 -4.35 -6.24
C LEU A 180 15.35 -3.60 -5.06
N ASP A 181 16.30 -2.71 -5.36
CA ASP A 181 17.02 -1.86 -4.40
C ASP A 181 16.20 -0.66 -3.92
N GLU A 182 15.33 -0.09 -4.76
CA GLU A 182 14.33 0.89 -4.29
C GLU A 182 13.20 0.24 -3.47
N VAL A 183 12.91 -1.04 -3.69
CA VAL A 183 11.92 -1.81 -2.91
C VAL A 183 12.48 -2.29 -1.57
N PHE A 184 13.75 -2.73 -1.55
CA PHE A 184 14.42 -3.27 -0.37
C PHE A 184 15.80 -2.61 -0.15
N PRO A 185 15.88 -1.33 0.22
CA PRO A 185 17.15 -0.68 0.54
C PRO A 185 17.88 -1.41 1.67
N ASP A 186 17.15 -1.75 2.74
CA ASP A 186 17.67 -2.44 3.93
C ASP A 186 17.45 -3.98 3.83
N ALA A 187 17.72 -4.58 2.66
CA ALA A 187 17.40 -5.98 2.37
C ALA A 187 18.02 -7.01 3.35
N ALA A 188 19.13 -6.66 4.03
CA ALA A 188 19.78 -7.52 5.02
C ALA A 188 18.90 -7.74 6.26
N ASP A 189 18.19 -6.72 6.74
CA ASP A 189 17.28 -6.78 7.90
C ASP A 189 16.03 -7.64 7.63
N LEU A 190 15.75 -7.91 6.35
CA LEU A 190 14.66 -8.77 5.90
C LEU A 190 15.08 -10.24 5.76
N VAL A 191 16.38 -10.54 5.90
CA VAL A 191 16.87 -11.91 6.05
C VAL A 191 16.51 -12.41 7.46
N PRO A 192 15.93 -13.61 7.62
CA PRO A 192 15.69 -14.16 8.94
C PRO A 192 16.99 -14.31 9.75
N GLU A 193 17.04 -13.75 10.96
CA GLU A 193 18.21 -13.72 11.85
C GLU A 193 18.97 -15.07 11.91
N ARG A 194 18.25 -16.17 12.15
CA ARG A 194 18.82 -17.52 12.26
C ARG A 194 19.21 -18.18 10.91
N ALA A 195 19.09 -17.47 9.79
CA ALA A 195 19.53 -17.96 8.48
C ALA A 195 21.05 -17.81 8.36
N ARG A 196 21.76 -18.93 8.42
CA ARG A 196 23.22 -18.98 8.20
C ARG A 196 23.54 -18.70 6.72
N PRO A 197 24.70 -18.08 6.42
CA PRO A 197 25.20 -18.02 5.05
C PRO A 197 25.50 -19.42 4.54
N ASP A 198 25.39 -19.60 3.22
CA ASP A 198 25.89 -20.80 2.55
C ASP A 198 27.41 -20.74 2.32
N ALA A 199 27.96 -21.77 1.66
CA ALA A 199 29.39 -21.86 1.35
C ALA A 199 29.92 -20.77 0.38
N GLN A 200 29.04 -19.92 -0.16
CA GLN A 200 29.38 -18.74 -0.98
C GLN A 200 29.04 -17.43 -0.26
N GLY A 201 28.76 -17.47 1.05
CA GLY A 201 28.40 -16.30 1.85
C GLY A 201 26.97 -15.80 1.63
N ARG A 202 26.13 -16.53 0.87
CA ARG A 202 24.84 -15.99 0.41
C ARG A 202 23.78 -16.11 1.48
N ARG A 203 23.01 -15.02 1.69
CA ARG A 203 21.83 -14.95 2.56
C ARG A 203 20.70 -14.20 1.86
N GLY A 204 19.46 -14.48 2.25
CA GLY A 204 18.28 -14.01 1.53
C GLY A 204 16.96 -14.43 2.16
N PHE A 205 15.86 -14.01 1.53
CA PHE A 205 14.49 -14.19 2.00
C PHE A 205 13.55 -14.69 0.89
N ARG A 206 12.39 -15.22 1.31
CA ARG A 206 11.34 -15.73 0.42
C ARG A 206 9.96 -15.24 0.86
N ILE A 207 9.29 -14.58 -0.08
CA ILE A 207 7.92 -14.06 0.02
C ILE A 207 7.13 -14.47 -1.23
N GLY A 208 5.81 -14.46 -1.15
CA GLY A 208 4.94 -14.77 -2.27
C GLY A 208 3.48 -14.45 -1.96
N CYS A 209 2.61 -14.62 -2.94
CA CYS A 209 1.18 -14.40 -2.80
C CYS A 209 0.36 -15.31 -3.71
N THR A 210 -0.93 -15.45 -3.41
CA THR A 210 -1.93 -15.99 -4.34
C THR A 210 -2.85 -14.86 -4.76
N VAL A 211 -3.02 -14.70 -6.07
CA VAL A 211 -3.96 -13.76 -6.68
C VAL A 211 -5.06 -14.58 -7.33
N ASP A 212 -6.29 -14.46 -6.85
CA ASP A 212 -7.48 -15.04 -7.49
C ASP A 212 -8.09 -14.03 -8.48
N GLY A 213 -8.90 -14.51 -9.42
CA GLY A 213 -9.41 -13.71 -10.53
C GLY A 213 -9.95 -14.58 -11.68
N PRO A 214 -10.00 -14.09 -12.93
CA PRO A 214 -10.67 -14.79 -14.01
C PRO A 214 -10.05 -16.14 -14.37
N ARG A 215 -8.76 -16.33 -14.10
CA ARG A 215 -8.02 -17.59 -14.36
C ARG A 215 -8.20 -18.62 -13.25
N GLY A 216 -8.79 -18.25 -12.11
CA GLY A 216 -8.66 -18.94 -10.83
C GLY A 216 -7.37 -18.55 -10.10
N PRO A 217 -6.97 -19.24 -9.02
CA PRO A 217 -5.78 -18.90 -8.24
C PRO A 217 -4.50 -19.01 -9.06
N VAL A 218 -3.71 -17.93 -9.05
CA VAL A 218 -2.34 -17.86 -9.57
C VAL A 218 -1.40 -17.55 -8.41
N HIS A 219 -0.39 -18.39 -8.23
CA HIS A 219 0.61 -18.26 -7.17
C HIS A 219 1.89 -17.64 -7.73
N LEU A 220 2.37 -16.56 -7.12
CA LEU A 220 3.70 -16.00 -7.33
C LEU A 220 4.55 -16.27 -6.09
N ASP A 221 5.70 -16.93 -6.25
CA ASP A 221 6.73 -17.07 -5.21
C ASP A 221 8.04 -16.42 -5.67
N LEU A 222 8.66 -15.64 -4.79
CA LEU A 222 9.87 -14.87 -5.06
C LEU A 222 10.98 -15.22 -4.06
N ALA A 223 12.19 -15.47 -4.56
CA ALA A 223 13.40 -15.67 -3.79
C ALA A 223 14.41 -14.55 -4.07
N VAL A 224 14.69 -13.75 -3.03
CA VAL A 224 15.65 -12.64 -3.07
C VAL A 224 16.88 -13.04 -2.27
N GLN A 225 18.07 -12.88 -2.87
CA GLN A 225 19.34 -12.83 -2.16
C GLN A 225 19.59 -11.38 -1.75
N ALA A 226 19.88 -11.15 -0.48
CA ALA A 226 20.29 -9.83 0.03
C ALA A 226 21.82 -9.71 0.05
N GLU A 227 22.51 -10.77 0.48
CA GLU A 227 23.96 -10.80 0.69
C GLU A 227 24.61 -11.87 -0.20
N PRO A 228 25.84 -11.65 -0.72
CA PRO A 228 26.65 -10.42 -0.62
C PRO A 228 26.23 -9.30 -1.59
N ARG A 229 25.28 -9.57 -2.49
CA ARG A 229 24.67 -8.59 -3.41
C ARG A 229 23.16 -8.80 -3.44
N LEU A 230 22.40 -7.70 -3.35
CA LEU A 230 20.95 -7.69 -3.54
C LEU A 230 20.58 -8.08 -4.99
N ARG A 231 19.79 -9.14 -5.15
CA ARG A 231 19.26 -9.63 -6.45
C ARG A 231 18.14 -10.65 -6.29
N ILE A 232 17.24 -10.74 -7.26
CA ILE A 232 16.34 -11.88 -7.43
C ILE A 232 17.19 -13.08 -7.88
N VAL A 233 17.08 -14.22 -7.17
CA VAL A 233 17.79 -15.46 -7.50
C VAL A 233 16.87 -16.54 -8.05
N GLY A 234 15.56 -16.41 -7.83
CA GLY A 234 14.55 -17.25 -8.44
C GLY A 234 13.14 -16.72 -8.22
N GLU A 235 12.27 -17.07 -9.15
CA GLU A 235 10.86 -16.65 -9.20
C GLU A 235 10.04 -17.82 -9.75
N ARG A 236 8.80 -17.95 -9.32
CA ARG A 236 7.89 -18.99 -9.79
C ARG A 236 6.47 -18.45 -9.91
N LEU A 237 5.94 -18.46 -11.14
CA LEU A 237 4.53 -18.23 -11.43
C LEU A 237 3.87 -19.59 -11.68
N THR A 238 2.84 -19.93 -10.91
CA THR A 238 2.14 -21.22 -10.99
C THR A 238 0.63 -21.00 -11.06
N ALA A 239 -0.06 -21.65 -12.00
CA ALA A 239 -1.52 -21.66 -12.07
C ALA A 239 -2.00 -23.08 -12.36
N ARG A 240 -3.12 -23.50 -11.77
CA ARG A 240 -3.75 -24.82 -12.03
C ARG A 240 -2.78 -26.02 -11.89
N GLY A 241 -1.87 -25.94 -10.92
CA GLY A 241 -0.81 -26.94 -10.69
C GLY A 241 0.35 -26.92 -11.70
N ARG A 242 0.31 -26.07 -12.74
CA ARG A 242 1.36 -25.92 -13.76
C ARG A 242 2.25 -24.72 -13.47
N VAL A 243 3.57 -24.92 -13.57
CA VAL A 243 4.55 -23.83 -13.58
C VAL A 243 4.51 -23.14 -14.93
N LEU A 244 4.22 -21.83 -14.93
CA LEU A 244 4.08 -20.99 -16.12
C LEU A 244 5.35 -20.17 -16.38
N LEU A 245 5.98 -19.66 -15.33
CA LEU A 245 7.34 -19.08 -15.33
C LEU A 245 8.13 -19.72 -14.20
N ALA A 246 9.39 -20.07 -14.48
CA ALA A 246 10.42 -20.23 -13.48
C ALA A 246 11.65 -19.40 -13.86
N THR A 247 12.28 -18.73 -12.89
CA THR A 247 13.60 -18.14 -13.06
C THR A 247 14.62 -18.76 -12.11
N ALA A 248 15.88 -18.80 -12.53
CA ALA A 248 16.99 -19.27 -11.69
C ALA A 248 18.30 -18.54 -12.03
N LEU A 249 19.05 -18.12 -11.02
CA LEU A 249 20.42 -17.67 -11.19
C LEU A 249 21.31 -18.86 -11.61
N ARG A 250 21.78 -18.86 -12.87
CA ARG A 250 22.67 -19.90 -13.42
C ARG A 250 24.14 -19.47 -13.43
N ASP A 251 24.40 -18.19 -13.71
CA ASP A 251 25.73 -17.58 -13.75
C ASP A 251 25.74 -16.42 -12.73
N PRO A 252 26.35 -16.60 -11.54
CA PRO A 252 26.42 -15.54 -10.54
C PRO A 252 27.17 -14.29 -10.99
N GLY A 253 28.04 -14.38 -12.02
CA GLY A 253 28.80 -13.24 -12.54
C GLY A 253 28.00 -12.28 -13.42
N ARG A 254 26.79 -12.66 -13.86
CA ARG A 254 25.91 -11.81 -14.69
C ARG A 254 24.78 -11.20 -13.88
N SER A 255 24.34 -9.99 -14.22
CA SER A 255 23.13 -9.33 -13.71
C SER A 255 21.83 -9.89 -14.34
N THR A 256 21.76 -11.20 -14.55
CA THR A 256 20.63 -11.86 -15.22
C THR A 256 20.31 -13.22 -14.63
N VAL A 257 19.03 -13.49 -14.40
CA VAL A 257 18.50 -14.84 -14.16
C VAL A 257 18.12 -15.51 -15.48
N GLN A 258 18.29 -16.82 -15.57
CA GLN A 258 17.74 -17.61 -16.66
C GLN A 258 16.26 -17.82 -16.41
N ALA A 259 15.40 -17.27 -17.28
CA ALA A 259 13.97 -17.54 -17.26
C ALA A 259 13.63 -18.72 -18.18
N GLU A 260 12.64 -19.50 -17.78
CA GLU A 260 12.01 -20.57 -18.55
C GLU A 260 10.49 -20.40 -18.42
N TRP A 261 9.77 -20.16 -19.53
CA TRP A 261 8.31 -19.99 -19.52
C TRP A 261 7.59 -20.93 -20.47
N HIS A 262 6.38 -21.32 -20.09
CA HIS A 262 5.58 -22.32 -20.80
C HIS A 262 5.08 -21.83 -22.16
N THR A 263 4.94 -22.76 -23.11
CA THR A 263 4.49 -22.48 -24.48
C THR A 263 3.35 -23.37 -24.93
N ALA A 264 3.30 -24.63 -24.51
CA ALA A 264 2.49 -25.68 -25.16
C ALA A 264 2.70 -25.74 -26.69
N GLY A 265 3.94 -25.49 -27.15
CA GLY A 265 4.35 -25.58 -28.56
C GLY A 265 5.28 -26.77 -28.81
N ALA A 266 5.89 -26.80 -30.00
CA ALA A 266 6.84 -27.86 -30.39
C ALA A 266 8.06 -27.97 -29.46
N THR A 267 8.54 -26.85 -28.91
CA THR A 267 9.34 -26.84 -27.67
C THR A 267 8.40 -26.57 -26.49
N PRO A 268 8.53 -27.28 -25.35
CA PRO A 268 7.59 -27.17 -24.22
C PRO A 268 7.74 -25.89 -23.38
N VAL A 269 8.90 -25.23 -23.50
CA VAL A 269 9.24 -23.94 -22.88
C VAL A 269 10.04 -23.07 -23.86
N THR A 270 10.01 -21.76 -23.65
CA THR A 270 10.99 -20.80 -24.18
C THR A 270 11.96 -20.42 -23.07
N ARG A 271 13.24 -20.19 -23.43
CA ARG A 271 14.31 -19.80 -22.49
C ARG A 271 14.92 -18.47 -22.92
N ALA A 272 15.04 -17.52 -22.00
CA ALA A 272 15.70 -16.23 -22.23
C ALA A 272 16.28 -15.65 -20.92
N PRO A 273 17.30 -14.77 -20.98
CA PRO A 273 17.73 -14.00 -19.82
C PRO A 273 16.73 -12.89 -19.47
N LEU A 274 16.44 -12.75 -18.18
CA LEU A 274 15.77 -11.59 -17.58
C LEU A 274 16.74 -10.91 -16.60
N PRO A 275 16.65 -9.59 -16.39
CA PRO A 275 17.46 -8.88 -15.39
C PRO A 275 17.24 -9.44 -13.98
N ASP A 276 18.26 -9.35 -13.12
CA ASP A 276 18.19 -9.83 -11.72
C ASP A 276 17.65 -8.79 -10.72
N GLY A 277 17.39 -7.55 -11.16
CA GLY A 277 16.87 -6.46 -10.34
C GLY A 277 15.40 -6.08 -10.57
N LEU A 278 14.67 -6.80 -11.44
CA LEU A 278 13.27 -6.53 -11.78
C LEU A 278 12.46 -7.84 -11.79
N LEU A 279 11.19 -7.79 -11.40
CA LEU A 279 10.32 -8.96 -11.34
C LEU A 279 10.04 -9.52 -12.75
N GLY A 280 10.37 -10.79 -12.98
CA GLY A 280 10.22 -11.43 -14.28
C GLY A 280 8.77 -11.50 -14.74
N THR A 281 7.83 -11.73 -13.83
CA THR A 281 6.38 -11.74 -14.11
C THR A 281 5.90 -10.41 -14.69
N ALA A 282 6.37 -9.27 -14.17
CA ALA A 282 6.03 -7.95 -14.69
C ALA A 282 6.61 -7.70 -16.10
N LEU A 283 7.70 -8.39 -16.47
CA LEU A 283 8.32 -8.32 -17.79
C LEU A 283 7.70 -9.26 -18.82
N LEU A 284 6.86 -10.25 -18.43
CA LEU A 284 6.28 -11.22 -19.36
C LEU A 284 5.45 -10.59 -20.50
N PRO A 285 4.59 -9.58 -20.28
CA PRO A 285 3.87 -8.89 -21.36
C PRO A 285 4.77 -8.27 -22.44
N LEU A 286 6.00 -7.91 -22.07
CA LEU A 286 7.00 -7.31 -22.97
C LEU A 286 7.94 -8.33 -23.62
N ARG A 287 7.83 -9.63 -23.27
CA ARG A 287 8.77 -10.69 -23.65
C ARG A 287 8.12 -11.94 -24.26
N VAL A 288 6.85 -12.19 -23.98
CA VAL A 288 6.13 -13.39 -24.44
C VAL A 288 5.27 -13.05 -25.66
N ALA A 289 5.53 -13.72 -26.79
CA ALA A 289 4.94 -13.36 -28.08
C ALA A 289 3.43 -13.73 -28.26
N GLY A 290 2.80 -14.40 -27.29
CA GLY A 290 1.38 -14.77 -27.32
C GLY A 290 0.95 -15.72 -28.45
N LYS A 291 1.88 -16.38 -29.14
CA LYS A 291 1.59 -17.14 -30.38
C LYS A 291 1.06 -18.55 -30.17
N THR A 292 1.05 -19.05 -28.93
CA THR A 292 0.69 -20.44 -28.61
C THR A 292 -0.19 -20.51 -27.35
N PRO A 293 -1.00 -21.56 -27.15
CA PRO A 293 -1.93 -21.64 -26.03
C PRO A 293 -1.27 -21.50 -24.65
N GLY A 294 -0.07 -22.07 -24.47
CA GLY A 294 0.70 -21.92 -23.24
C GLY A 294 1.32 -20.53 -23.06
N GLN A 295 1.70 -19.84 -24.16
CA GLN A 295 2.14 -18.44 -24.07
C GLN A 295 0.98 -17.51 -23.68
N LEU A 296 -0.24 -17.78 -24.16
CA LEU A 296 -1.45 -17.08 -23.74
C LEU A 296 -1.82 -17.40 -22.28
N GLU A 297 -1.60 -18.63 -21.81
CA GLU A 297 -1.78 -18.98 -20.39
C GLU A 297 -0.75 -18.28 -19.49
N VAL A 298 0.50 -18.18 -19.91
CA VAL A 298 1.56 -17.39 -19.24
C VAL A 298 1.18 -15.91 -19.15
N LEU A 299 0.79 -15.29 -20.28
CA LEU A 299 0.40 -13.88 -20.33
C LEU A 299 -0.79 -13.59 -19.41
N ALA A 300 -1.89 -14.33 -19.53
CA ALA A 300 -3.09 -14.08 -18.73
C ALA A 300 -2.90 -14.33 -17.22
N ALA A 301 -1.98 -15.21 -16.83
CA ALA A 301 -1.61 -15.42 -15.43
C ALA A 301 -0.71 -14.29 -14.89
N ALA A 302 0.23 -13.81 -15.71
CA ALA A 302 1.09 -12.69 -15.36
C ALA A 302 0.29 -11.38 -15.23
N GLU A 303 -0.61 -11.13 -16.19
CA GLU A 303 -1.57 -10.04 -16.17
C GLU A 303 -2.41 -10.06 -14.89
N GLN A 304 -3.08 -11.18 -14.56
CA GLN A 304 -3.88 -11.28 -13.34
C GLN A 304 -3.08 -10.92 -12.07
N VAL A 305 -1.83 -11.40 -11.96
CA VAL A 305 -0.96 -11.08 -10.82
C VAL A 305 -0.56 -9.61 -10.79
N VAL A 306 -0.14 -9.04 -11.92
CA VAL A 306 0.23 -7.63 -12.06
C VAL A 306 -0.96 -6.70 -11.77
N VAL A 307 -2.15 -6.99 -12.29
CA VAL A 307 -3.37 -6.22 -12.03
C VAL A 307 -3.73 -6.27 -10.54
N GLY A 308 -3.74 -7.46 -9.93
CA GLY A 308 -4.10 -7.62 -8.52
C GLY A 308 -3.10 -6.99 -7.54
N LEU A 309 -1.82 -6.88 -7.92
CA LEU A 309 -0.76 -6.28 -7.10
C LEU A 309 -0.59 -4.76 -7.34
N ARG A 310 -0.61 -4.26 -8.59
CA ARG A 310 -0.62 -2.81 -8.89
C ARG A 310 -1.84 -2.09 -8.28
N SER A 311 -2.93 -2.82 -8.04
CA SER A 311 -4.14 -2.27 -7.39
C SER A 311 -3.99 -2.03 -5.88
N ALA A 312 -2.82 -2.22 -5.26
CA ALA A 312 -2.60 -1.93 -3.84
C ALA A 312 -2.11 -0.48 -3.59
N PHE A 313 -2.73 0.23 -2.64
CA PHE A 313 -2.32 1.58 -2.21
C PHE A 313 -1.98 1.59 -0.72
N ALA A 314 -0.74 1.95 -0.39
CA ALA A 314 -0.31 2.13 1.00
C ALA A 314 -0.70 3.53 1.52
N CYS A 315 -1.49 3.56 2.59
CA CYS A 315 -1.92 4.78 3.26
C CYS A 315 -1.41 4.79 4.71
N ASP A 316 -0.59 5.77 5.05
CA ASP A 316 -0.13 6.03 6.42
C ASP A 316 -0.22 7.54 6.71
N PRO A 317 -1.43 8.07 7.02
CA PRO A 317 -1.62 9.50 7.18
C PRO A 317 -0.77 10.08 8.31
N ARG A 318 -0.07 11.18 8.03
CA ARG A 318 0.84 11.85 8.97
C ARG A 318 0.28 13.20 9.42
N PRO A 319 -0.45 13.27 10.55
CA PRO A 319 -0.99 14.52 11.08
C PRO A 319 0.01 15.67 11.11
N GLU A 320 1.27 15.38 11.44
CA GLU A 320 2.38 16.32 11.45
C GLU A 320 2.64 16.99 10.08
N ARG A 321 2.26 16.34 8.97
CA ARG A 321 2.35 16.85 7.59
C ARG A 321 1.02 17.37 7.03
N MET A 322 -0.11 16.95 7.60
CA MET A 322 -1.48 17.24 7.11
C MET A 322 -2.04 18.59 7.56
N ARG A 323 -1.34 19.30 8.46
CA ARG A 323 -1.84 20.50 9.14
C ARG A 323 -1.67 21.80 8.36
N ALA A 324 -0.72 21.86 7.43
CA ALA A 324 -0.44 23.06 6.64
C ALA A 324 -1.47 23.26 5.52
N PRO A 325 -1.77 24.51 5.11
CA PRO A 325 -2.32 24.78 3.79
C PRO A 325 -1.38 24.25 2.71
N VAL A 326 -1.94 23.82 1.57
CA VAL A 326 -1.17 23.25 0.45
C VAL A 326 -1.55 23.96 -0.86
N PRO A 327 -0.64 24.07 -1.85
CA PRO A 327 -1.04 24.54 -3.16
C PRO A 327 -2.07 23.59 -3.80
N PRO A 328 -2.98 24.10 -4.66
CA PRO A 328 -3.79 23.24 -5.52
C PRO A 328 -2.89 22.46 -6.51
N GLY A 329 -3.40 21.32 -6.98
CA GLY A 329 -2.67 20.41 -7.86
C GLY A 329 -3.60 19.37 -8.49
N GLU A 330 -3.07 18.19 -8.83
CA GLU A 330 -3.83 17.10 -9.48
C GLU A 330 -4.90 16.46 -8.57
N GLY A 331 -4.90 16.76 -7.27
CA GLY A 331 -5.83 16.20 -6.29
C GLY A 331 -5.74 14.68 -6.18
N ARG A 332 -4.51 14.15 -6.20
CA ARG A 332 -4.19 12.74 -5.92
C ARG A 332 -3.69 12.60 -4.48
N LEU A 333 -4.36 11.81 -3.65
CA LEU A 333 -4.00 11.63 -2.25
C LEU A 333 -2.67 10.88 -2.10
N ARG A 334 -1.70 11.53 -1.48
CA ARG A 334 -0.39 10.95 -1.20
C ARG A 334 -0.44 9.89 -0.11
N ARG A 335 0.52 8.95 -0.11
CA ARG A 335 0.70 7.94 0.95
C ARG A 335 0.64 8.52 2.37
N ASP A 336 1.34 9.64 2.61
CA ASP A 336 1.39 10.32 3.91
C ASP A 336 0.21 11.28 4.16
N CYS A 337 -0.71 11.37 3.20
CA CYS A 337 -1.88 12.24 3.16
C CYS A 337 -1.59 13.73 3.36
N ARG A 338 -0.33 14.20 3.18
CA ARG A 338 0.06 15.60 3.44
C ARG A 338 -0.75 16.64 2.66
N ASN A 339 -1.36 16.23 1.54
CA ASN A 339 -2.23 17.07 0.72
C ASN A 339 -3.74 16.82 0.93
N LEU A 340 -4.17 16.31 2.10
CA LEU A 340 -5.59 16.07 2.39
C LEU A 340 -6.50 17.27 2.05
N ALA A 341 -6.06 18.50 2.29
CA ALA A 341 -6.82 19.71 1.94
C ALA A 341 -6.98 19.93 0.42
N GLU A 342 -5.99 19.58 -0.40
CA GLU A 342 -6.05 19.60 -1.88
C GLU A 342 -7.09 18.59 -2.39
N VAL A 343 -7.07 17.38 -1.84
CA VAL A 343 -7.97 16.30 -2.28
C VAL A 343 -9.40 16.55 -1.79
N LEU A 344 -9.58 17.18 -0.62
CA LEU A 344 -10.89 17.64 -0.15
C LEU A 344 -11.45 18.78 -1.03
N HIS A 345 -10.61 19.75 -1.42
CA HIS A 345 -10.98 20.81 -2.39
C HIS A 345 -11.50 20.19 -3.69
N ARG A 346 -10.70 19.30 -4.30
CA ARG A 346 -11.08 18.61 -5.54
C ARG A 346 -12.34 17.75 -5.35
N THR A 347 -12.45 16.99 -4.26
CA THR A 347 -13.59 16.09 -4.02
C THR A 347 -14.90 16.84 -3.80
N HIS A 348 -14.87 18.02 -3.18
CA HIS A 348 -16.02 18.91 -3.04
C HIS A 348 -16.59 19.31 -4.41
N THR A 349 -15.71 19.70 -5.36
CA THR A 349 -16.09 20.16 -6.69
C THR A 349 -16.42 19.00 -7.66
N ASP A 350 -15.52 18.02 -7.79
CA ASP A 350 -15.63 16.91 -8.76
C ASP A 350 -16.72 15.89 -8.37
N CYS A 351 -17.01 15.70 -7.08
CA CYS A 351 -17.88 14.63 -6.62
C CYS A 351 -18.69 14.96 -5.35
N PRO A 352 -19.71 15.84 -5.43
CA PRO A 352 -20.54 16.22 -4.29
C PRO A 352 -21.15 15.05 -3.50
N ARG A 353 -21.47 13.92 -4.17
CA ARG A 353 -21.94 12.69 -3.49
C ARG A 353 -20.89 12.06 -2.57
N ARG A 354 -19.62 11.98 -3.02
CA ARG A 354 -18.51 11.48 -2.19
C ARG A 354 -18.21 12.46 -1.06
N HIS A 355 -18.18 13.75 -1.37
CA HIS A 355 -17.99 14.81 -0.39
C HIS A 355 -19.05 14.74 0.73
N HIS A 356 -20.33 14.62 0.39
CA HIS A 356 -21.41 14.49 1.37
C HIS A 356 -21.27 13.21 2.23
N ARG A 357 -20.98 12.04 1.63
CA ARG A 357 -20.75 10.80 2.38
C ARG A 357 -19.55 10.93 3.35
N LEU A 358 -18.49 11.64 2.95
CA LEU A 358 -17.35 11.92 3.83
C LEU A 358 -17.72 12.91 4.95
N ALA A 359 -18.58 13.89 4.70
CA ALA A 359 -19.10 14.78 5.75
C ALA A 359 -20.00 14.02 6.75
N THR A 360 -20.80 13.04 6.30
CA THR A 360 -21.55 12.13 7.19
C THR A 360 -20.59 11.34 8.10
N VAL A 361 -19.54 10.76 7.52
CA VAL A 361 -18.50 10.03 8.26
C VAL A 361 -17.74 10.97 9.22
N ALA A 362 -17.44 12.21 8.81
CA ALA A 362 -16.82 13.21 9.68
C ALA A 362 -17.69 13.49 10.93
N GLY A 363 -19.02 13.58 10.80
CA GLY A 363 -19.93 13.66 11.94
C GLY A 363 -19.98 12.38 12.80
N ALA A 364 -19.77 11.22 12.20
CA ALA A 364 -19.74 9.93 12.89
C ALA A 364 -18.48 9.72 13.76
N GLY A 365 -17.33 10.33 13.43
CA GLY A 365 -16.07 10.13 14.18
C GLY A 365 -15.34 11.38 14.74
N CYS A 366 -15.60 12.59 14.26
CA CYS A 366 -14.95 13.80 14.81
C CYS A 366 -15.62 14.26 16.12
N ALA A 367 -14.95 15.14 16.87
CA ALA A 367 -15.43 15.60 18.17
C ALA A 367 -16.52 16.69 18.04
N GLY A 368 -17.65 16.52 18.73
CA GLY A 368 -18.77 17.48 18.72
C GLY A 368 -19.58 17.50 17.42
N THR A 369 -20.59 18.38 17.35
CA THR A 369 -21.51 18.46 16.20
C THR A 369 -20.81 18.99 14.95
N VAL A 370 -20.50 18.11 14.01
CA VAL A 370 -20.08 18.46 12.65
C VAL A 370 -21.31 18.59 11.75
N THR A 371 -21.33 19.62 10.90
CA THR A 371 -22.38 19.85 9.90
C THR A 371 -21.91 19.68 8.46
N GLY A 372 -20.59 19.73 8.22
CA GLY A 372 -20.00 19.69 6.88
C GLY A 372 -18.48 19.66 6.89
N LEU A 373 -17.90 19.59 5.69
CA LEU A 373 -16.46 19.77 5.43
C LEU A 373 -16.31 20.92 4.46
N GLY A 374 -15.92 22.09 4.96
CA GLY A 374 -15.69 23.26 4.14
C GLY A 374 -14.30 23.25 3.52
N VAL A 375 -14.11 24.05 2.48
CA VAL A 375 -12.78 24.38 1.95
C VAL A 375 -12.70 25.88 1.72
N ARG A 376 -11.52 26.45 1.99
CA ARG A 376 -11.21 27.86 1.82
C ARG A 376 -9.92 27.98 1.00
N GLU A 377 -9.98 28.72 -0.10
CA GLU A 377 -8.78 29.26 -0.74
C GLU A 377 -8.23 30.41 0.10
N LEU A 378 -6.91 30.57 0.12
CA LEU A 378 -6.20 31.61 0.86
C LEU A 378 -5.52 32.58 -0.11
N PRO A 379 -5.29 33.85 0.27
CA PRO A 379 -4.70 34.87 -0.62
C PRO A 379 -3.35 34.48 -1.23
N GLU A 380 -2.61 33.58 -0.58
CA GLU A 380 -1.30 33.06 -1.00
C GLU A 380 -1.41 31.95 -2.08
N GLY A 381 -2.60 31.72 -2.65
CA GLY A 381 -2.84 30.69 -3.66
C GLY A 381 -2.81 29.26 -3.12
N THR A 382 -3.05 29.08 -1.81
CA THR A 382 -3.09 27.76 -1.16
C THR A 382 -4.51 27.42 -0.70
N VAL A 383 -4.85 26.13 -0.63
CA VAL A 383 -6.13 25.63 -0.15
C VAL A 383 -6.02 25.06 1.26
N ARG A 384 -7.06 25.32 2.06
CA ARG A 384 -7.19 24.87 3.45
C ARG A 384 -8.60 24.32 3.68
N ALA A 385 -8.69 23.03 3.98
CA ALA A 385 -9.94 22.42 4.40
C ALA A 385 -10.27 22.77 5.87
N VAL A 386 -11.56 22.82 6.17
CA VAL A 386 -12.12 23.14 7.49
C VAL A 386 -13.24 22.15 7.85
N LEU A 387 -13.36 21.84 9.13
CA LEU A 387 -14.47 21.07 9.67
C LEU A 387 -15.56 22.04 10.12
N GLU A 388 -16.74 21.97 9.51
CA GLU A 388 -17.86 22.88 9.79
C GLU A 388 -18.65 22.37 10.99
N ARG A 389 -18.98 23.26 11.94
CA ARG A 389 -19.47 22.86 13.27
C ARG A 389 -20.79 23.53 13.62
N GLY A 390 -21.74 22.75 14.11
CA GLY A 390 -23.05 23.25 14.54
C GLY A 390 -22.91 24.25 15.69
N GLY A 391 -23.33 25.50 15.46
CA GLY A 391 -23.29 26.56 16.48
C GLY A 391 -21.89 27.00 16.93
N ARG A 392 -20.84 26.73 16.14
CA ARG A 392 -19.46 27.13 16.44
C ARG A 392 -18.72 27.57 15.17
N PRO A 393 -17.65 28.38 15.26
CA PRO A 393 -16.78 28.66 14.11
C PRO A 393 -16.21 27.40 13.47
N GLU A 394 -15.99 27.46 12.15
CA GLU A 394 -15.29 26.40 11.41
C GLU A 394 -13.90 26.14 12.00
N THR A 395 -13.49 24.87 12.02
CA THR A 395 -12.19 24.46 12.58
C THR A 395 -11.26 24.00 11.46
N PRO A 396 -10.20 24.75 11.11
CA PRO A 396 -9.23 24.32 10.12
C PRO A 396 -8.60 22.97 10.47
N LEU A 397 -8.32 22.14 9.47
CA LEU A 397 -7.64 20.84 9.66
C LEU A 397 -6.35 20.96 10.48
N GLY A 398 -5.61 22.06 10.31
CA GLY A 398 -4.42 22.39 11.11
C GLY A 398 -4.63 22.40 12.64
N ARG A 399 -5.87 22.56 13.12
CA ARG A 399 -6.26 22.60 14.55
C ARG A 399 -6.98 21.34 15.05
N LEU A 400 -7.23 20.33 14.20
CA LEU A 400 -7.88 19.08 14.62
C LEU A 400 -6.92 18.17 15.42
N GLY A 401 -7.46 17.19 16.12
CA GLY A 401 -6.67 16.14 16.78
C GLY A 401 -5.99 15.21 15.76
N ASP A 402 -4.89 14.55 16.17
CA ASP A 402 -4.18 13.59 15.31
C ASP A 402 -5.09 12.41 14.89
N GLY A 403 -5.94 11.94 15.81
CA GLY A 403 -6.98 10.93 15.53
C GLY A 403 -8.04 11.41 14.54
N GLU A 404 -8.55 12.63 14.68
CA GLU A 404 -9.48 13.24 13.71
C GLU A 404 -8.84 13.34 12.31
N LEU A 405 -7.57 13.74 12.23
CA LEU A 405 -6.84 13.82 10.96
C LEU A 405 -6.63 12.43 10.32
N ARG A 406 -6.13 11.44 11.06
CA ARG A 406 -5.96 10.06 10.55
C ARG A 406 -7.29 9.45 10.14
N TYR A 407 -8.34 9.63 10.94
CA TYR A 407 -9.69 9.17 10.65
C TYR A 407 -10.24 9.76 9.36
N LEU A 408 -10.17 11.09 9.17
CA LEU A 408 -10.65 11.76 7.95
C LEU A 408 -9.87 11.32 6.70
N ALA A 409 -8.56 11.10 6.80
CA ALA A 409 -7.75 10.60 5.70
C ALA A 409 -8.10 9.15 5.33
N LEU A 410 -8.17 8.24 6.30
CA LEU A 410 -8.51 6.83 6.06
C LEU A 410 -9.95 6.69 5.52
N ALA A 411 -10.88 7.49 6.04
CA ALA A 411 -12.25 7.57 5.54
C ALA A 411 -12.33 8.10 4.10
N LEU A 412 -11.57 9.16 3.77
CA LEU A 412 -11.46 9.65 2.40
C LEU A 412 -10.92 8.55 1.48
N THR A 413 -9.83 7.88 1.87
CA THR A 413 -9.22 6.80 1.07
C THR A 413 -10.20 5.67 0.78
N LEU A 414 -10.97 5.21 1.77
CA LEU A 414 -12.03 4.20 1.59
C LEU A 414 -13.21 4.69 0.72
N LEU A 415 -13.47 5.99 0.67
CA LEU A 415 -14.52 6.58 -0.17
C LEU A 415 -14.04 6.94 -1.59
N THR A 416 -12.75 6.78 -1.88
CA THR A 416 -12.13 7.05 -3.19
C THR A 416 -11.67 5.77 -3.90
N GLY A 417 -11.93 5.68 -5.20
CA GLY A 417 -11.23 4.74 -6.07
C GLY A 417 -9.85 5.26 -6.52
N PRO A 418 -9.08 4.47 -7.29
CA PRO A 418 -7.75 4.83 -7.81
C PRO A 418 -7.73 6.11 -8.66
N GLY A 419 -8.91 6.61 -9.08
CA GLY A 419 -9.10 7.93 -9.67
C GLY A 419 -8.56 9.11 -8.85
N VAL A 420 -8.41 8.97 -7.53
CA VAL A 420 -8.12 10.07 -6.58
C VAL A 420 -6.87 9.79 -5.72
N LEU A 421 -6.10 8.74 -6.01
CA LEU A 421 -4.93 8.34 -5.22
C LEU A 421 -3.62 8.57 -5.99
N GLU A 422 -2.52 8.83 -5.27
CA GLU A 422 -1.16 8.91 -5.83
C GLU A 422 -0.62 7.48 -6.04
N MET A 423 -1.22 6.80 -7.01
CA MET A 423 -0.82 5.47 -7.49
C MET A 423 -0.84 5.43 -9.01
N ASP A 424 0.03 4.60 -9.58
CA ASP A 424 -0.08 4.22 -10.98
C ASP A 424 -1.36 3.40 -11.20
N ARG A 425 -2.10 3.70 -12.28
CA ARG A 425 -3.35 3.01 -12.58
C ARG A 425 -3.11 1.99 -13.67
N VAL A 426 -3.76 0.84 -13.53
CA VAL A 426 -3.85 -0.16 -14.60
C VAL A 426 -4.82 0.32 -15.69
N ALA A 427 -4.46 1.39 -16.40
CA ALA A 427 -5.27 2.04 -17.42
C ALA A 427 -5.54 1.12 -18.63
N GLU A 428 -4.80 0.02 -18.74
CA GLU A 428 -5.02 -1.07 -19.70
C GLU A 428 -6.27 -1.90 -19.38
N VAL A 429 -6.77 -1.87 -18.13
CA VAL A 429 -7.90 -2.65 -17.63
C VAL A 429 -9.08 -1.72 -17.27
N PRO A 430 -10.31 -1.99 -17.72
CA PRO A 430 -11.47 -1.17 -17.37
C PRO A 430 -11.69 -1.04 -15.86
N ASP A 431 -12.01 0.17 -15.38
CA ASP A 431 -12.26 0.46 -13.95
C ASP A 431 -13.25 -0.51 -13.28
N ALA A 432 -14.23 -1.03 -14.03
CA ALA A 432 -15.20 -2.01 -13.54
C ALA A 432 -14.60 -3.39 -13.18
N MET A 433 -13.39 -3.69 -13.65
CA MET A 433 -12.65 -4.94 -13.40
C MET A 433 -11.50 -4.79 -12.41
N GLN A 434 -11.13 -3.56 -12.03
CA GLN A 434 -10.12 -3.28 -11.01
C GLN A 434 -10.71 -3.39 -9.59
N SER A 435 -9.94 -3.90 -8.62
CA SER A 435 -10.29 -3.83 -7.20
C SER A 435 -9.14 -3.27 -6.37
N LEU A 436 -9.32 -2.05 -5.85
CA LEU A 436 -8.34 -1.35 -5.01
C LEU A 436 -8.13 -2.11 -3.69
N THR A 437 -6.89 -2.33 -3.26
CA THR A 437 -6.60 -2.78 -1.89
C THR A 437 -5.89 -1.68 -1.11
N LEU A 438 -6.55 -1.18 -0.06
CA LEU A 438 -5.96 -0.27 0.91
C LEU A 438 -5.05 -1.06 1.87
N LEU A 439 -3.76 -0.68 1.95
CA LEU A 439 -2.83 -1.15 2.96
C LEU A 439 -2.67 -0.07 4.04
N ALA A 440 -3.04 -0.39 5.30
CA ALA A 440 -3.10 0.59 6.39
C ALA A 440 -2.39 0.09 7.67
N ASP A 441 -1.13 0.50 7.87
CA ASP A 441 -0.36 0.14 9.06
C ASP A 441 -0.76 1.04 10.25
N GLY A 442 -1.12 0.40 11.37
CA GLY A 442 -1.73 1.05 12.53
C GLY A 442 -3.05 1.73 12.18
N LEU A 443 -4.02 0.99 11.65
CA LEU A 443 -5.33 1.51 11.25
C LEU A 443 -6.01 2.31 12.38
N ASP A 444 -5.82 1.88 13.63
CA ASP A 444 -6.31 2.48 14.87
C ASP A 444 -5.28 3.39 15.59
N ARG A 445 -4.09 3.59 15.02
CA ARG A 445 -3.00 4.40 15.60
C ARG A 445 -3.47 5.84 15.87
N GLY A 446 -3.69 6.17 17.14
CA GLY A 446 -4.12 7.50 17.59
C GLY A 446 -5.62 7.79 17.41
N LEU A 447 -6.42 6.81 16.98
CA LEU A 447 -7.88 6.92 16.92
C LEU A 447 -8.49 6.55 18.28
N ASP A 448 -9.64 7.15 18.61
CA ASP A 448 -10.46 6.64 19.72
C ASP A 448 -11.30 5.41 19.31
N GLY A 449 -11.95 4.76 20.29
CA GLY A 449 -12.75 3.56 20.03
C GLY A 449 -13.99 3.78 19.16
N ARG A 450 -14.55 5.01 19.12
CA ARG A 450 -15.66 5.37 18.22
C ARG A 450 -15.11 5.51 16.80
N GLN A 451 -14.03 6.26 16.62
CA GLN A 451 -13.35 6.44 15.34
C GLN A 451 -12.92 5.10 14.72
N ALA A 452 -12.35 4.19 15.52
CA ALA A 452 -12.00 2.85 15.06
C ALA A 452 -13.24 2.05 14.62
N GLY A 453 -14.30 2.01 15.44
CA GLY A 453 -15.54 1.28 15.13
C GLY A 453 -16.30 1.82 13.91
N GLU A 454 -16.36 3.15 13.73
CA GLU A 454 -16.93 3.76 12.52
C GLU A 454 -16.08 3.43 11.28
N LEU A 455 -14.75 3.45 11.38
CA LEU A 455 -13.85 3.15 10.27
C LEU A 455 -13.92 1.67 9.86
N LEU A 456 -14.07 0.76 10.83
CA LEU A 456 -14.31 -0.66 10.57
C LEU A 456 -15.63 -0.89 9.84
N ARG A 457 -16.73 -0.25 10.28
CA ARG A 457 -18.04 -0.35 9.61
C ARG A 457 -17.99 0.23 8.20
N LEU A 458 -17.39 1.41 8.00
CA LEU A 458 -17.17 1.98 6.68
C LEU A 458 -16.37 1.04 5.76
N ALA A 459 -15.32 0.38 6.28
CA ALA A 459 -14.52 -0.56 5.50
C ALA A 459 -15.31 -1.83 5.11
N VAL A 460 -16.18 -2.35 5.99
CA VAL A 460 -17.06 -3.49 5.69
C VAL A 460 -18.12 -3.12 4.65
N ASP A 461 -18.80 -1.97 4.82
CA ASP A 461 -19.80 -1.48 3.86
C ASP A 461 -19.20 -1.33 2.46
N ILE A 462 -18.03 -0.68 2.37
CA ILE A 462 -17.30 -0.45 1.12
C ILE A 462 -16.73 -1.73 0.51
N ALA A 463 -16.33 -2.70 1.33
CA ALA A 463 -15.86 -4.00 0.85
C ALA A 463 -17.02 -4.91 0.39
N GLY A 464 -18.24 -4.68 0.87
CA GLY A 464 -19.46 -5.33 0.39
C GLY A 464 -19.75 -5.06 -1.09
N ASP A 465 -19.41 -3.86 -1.58
CA ASP A 465 -19.50 -3.50 -3.01
C ASP A 465 -18.43 -4.23 -3.88
N GLY A 466 -17.44 -4.90 -3.28
CA GLY A 466 -16.39 -5.65 -3.97
C GLY A 466 -15.43 -4.81 -4.83
N HIS A 467 -15.51 -3.47 -4.76
CA HIS A 467 -14.64 -2.53 -5.49
C HIS A 467 -13.36 -2.19 -4.73
N ILE A 468 -13.39 -2.28 -3.40
CA ILE A 468 -12.31 -1.89 -2.49
C ILE A 468 -12.12 -3.01 -1.46
N ARG A 469 -10.87 -3.26 -1.07
CA ARG A 469 -10.46 -4.20 -0.03
C ARG A 469 -9.56 -3.50 0.97
N LEU A 470 -9.46 -4.01 2.20
CA LEU A 470 -8.60 -3.48 3.25
C LEU A 470 -7.71 -4.58 3.83
N ALA A 471 -6.40 -4.35 3.87
CA ALA A 471 -5.45 -5.09 4.69
C ALA A 471 -4.79 -4.11 5.68
N GLY A 472 -5.10 -4.24 6.97
CA GLY A 472 -4.62 -3.33 8.02
C GLY A 472 -3.85 -4.03 9.13
N THR A 473 -3.13 -3.27 9.95
CA THR A 473 -2.66 -3.74 11.28
C THR A 473 -3.37 -2.97 12.39
N VAL A 474 -3.61 -3.62 13.51
CA VAL A 474 -4.40 -3.07 14.64
C VAL A 474 -3.81 -3.43 16.00
N GLY A 475 -4.16 -2.65 17.02
CA GLY A 475 -3.99 -3.00 18.43
C GLY A 475 -5.10 -3.89 18.99
N ASP A 476 -4.89 -4.43 20.19
CA ASP A 476 -5.73 -5.49 20.77
C ASP A 476 -7.19 -5.08 20.98
N ARG A 477 -7.44 -3.81 21.32
CA ARG A 477 -8.80 -3.26 21.48
C ARG A 477 -9.59 -3.37 20.18
N THR A 478 -9.01 -2.89 19.08
CA THR A 478 -9.67 -2.88 17.76
C THR A 478 -9.76 -4.29 17.20
N ALA A 479 -8.78 -5.17 17.47
CA ALA A 479 -8.90 -6.60 17.18
C ALA A 479 -10.06 -7.26 17.95
N ALA A 480 -10.32 -6.89 19.20
CA ALA A 480 -11.44 -7.39 19.99
C ALA A 480 -12.81 -6.83 19.56
N GLU A 481 -12.85 -5.72 18.82
CA GLU A 481 -14.05 -5.25 18.10
C GLU A 481 -14.21 -6.00 16.77
N ALA A 482 -13.15 -6.03 15.95
CA ALA A 482 -13.11 -6.69 14.65
C ALA A 482 -13.52 -8.18 14.69
N ARG A 483 -13.08 -8.96 15.70
CA ARG A 483 -13.50 -10.37 15.87
C ARG A 483 -15.02 -10.54 16.12
N ARG A 484 -15.75 -9.45 16.38
CA ARG A 484 -17.23 -9.41 16.52
C ARG A 484 -17.92 -8.68 15.36
N THR A 485 -17.17 -8.19 14.36
CA THR A 485 -17.71 -7.48 13.20
C THR A 485 -17.85 -8.45 12.00
N PRO A 486 -19.08 -8.73 11.51
CA PRO A 486 -19.25 -9.54 10.31
C PRO A 486 -18.49 -8.98 9.10
N GLY A 487 -17.96 -9.85 8.25
CA GLY A 487 -17.16 -9.46 7.08
C GLY A 487 -15.69 -9.14 7.35
N VAL A 488 -15.26 -9.00 8.61
CA VAL A 488 -13.86 -8.77 8.98
C VAL A 488 -13.14 -10.09 9.28
N THR A 489 -12.01 -10.31 8.63
CA THR A 489 -11.06 -11.39 8.94
C THR A 489 -9.98 -10.86 9.88
N VAL A 490 -9.79 -11.47 11.05
CA VAL A 490 -8.67 -11.14 11.95
C VAL A 490 -7.63 -12.24 11.88
N VAL A 491 -6.37 -11.86 11.63
CA VAL A 491 -5.21 -12.76 11.57
C VAL A 491 -4.33 -12.46 12.77
N ASP A 492 -4.38 -13.35 13.76
CA ASP A 492 -3.59 -13.24 14.98
C ASP A 492 -2.15 -13.73 14.75
N LEU A 493 -1.17 -12.85 14.99
CA LEU A 493 0.26 -13.14 14.85
C LEU A 493 0.91 -13.28 16.24
N SER A 494 1.55 -14.41 16.49
CA SER A 494 2.42 -14.60 17.66
C SER A 494 3.74 -13.84 17.51
N ALA A 495 4.41 -13.57 18.63
CA ALA A 495 5.83 -13.21 18.65
C ALA A 495 6.72 -14.46 18.56
#